data_AF-A0A396GMK6-F1
#
_entry.id   AF-A0A396GMK6-F1
#
_cell.length_a   1.000
_cell.length_b   1.000
_cell.length_c   1.000
_cell.angle_alpha   90.00
_cell.angle_beta   90.00
_cell.angle_gamma   90.00
#
_symmetry.space_group_name_H-M   'P 1'
#
loop_
_entity.id
_entity.type
_entity.pdbx_description
1 polymer ?
#
loop_
_entity_poly.entity_id
_entity_poly.type
_entity_poly.pdbx_seq_one_letter_code
_entity_poly.pdbx_strand_id
1 'polypeptide(L)'
;MLFSFIFGFVTLLSENTRYVTVPEGALCFIFSTAFSTEYILFYYHSTTHIGLEGYYHILLGFLVRLCILSTIAGALLPTSFPVDLCSSITITLQGIWLYQTAFVLYGPMLLAGCTMRDNIITCHSNESEIHGELLANFQLFFAVLVVLVGTTASYGFAASRYGNFEEVAPN
;
A
#
# COMPACT_ATOMS: atom_id res chain seq x y z
N MET A 1 1.45 -8.62 7.36
CA MET A 1 2.86 -8.17 7.32
C MET A 1 3.82 -9.31 6.97
N LEU A 2 4.32 -10.10 7.93
CA LEU A 2 5.37 -11.10 7.66
C LEU A 2 4.93 -12.15 6.62
N PHE A 3 3.67 -12.59 6.69
CA PHE A 3 3.10 -13.56 5.74
C PHE A 3 2.98 -13.00 4.32
N SER A 4 2.58 -11.73 4.19
CA SER A 4 2.47 -11.03 2.90
C SER A 4 3.84 -10.78 2.26
N PHE A 5 4.85 -10.41 3.07
CA PHE A 5 6.23 -10.25 2.61
C PHE A 5 6.87 -11.58 2.20
N ILE A 6 6.68 -12.65 2.97
CA ILE A 6 7.15 -13.99 2.61
C ILE A 6 6.49 -14.44 1.31
N PHE A 7 5.19 -14.22 1.17
CA PHE A 7 4.47 -14.57 -0.05
C PHE A 7 4.98 -13.77 -1.26
N GLY A 8 5.08 -12.44 -1.16
CA GLY A 8 5.63 -11.62 -2.24
C GLY A 8 7.06 -12.00 -2.62
N PHE A 9 7.92 -12.28 -1.63
CA PHE A 9 9.30 -12.75 -1.87
C PHE A 9 9.35 -14.12 -2.56
N VAL A 10 8.53 -15.08 -2.11
CA VAL A 10 8.40 -16.41 -2.74
C VAL A 10 7.88 -16.28 -4.16
N THR A 11 6.93 -15.38 -4.42
CA THR A 11 6.38 -15.14 -5.76
C THR A 11 7.44 -14.55 -6.69
N LEU A 12 8.21 -13.56 -6.22
CA LEU A 12 9.29 -12.92 -6.97
C LEU A 12 10.43 -13.92 -7.27
N LEU A 13 10.76 -14.78 -6.30
CA LEU A 13 11.68 -15.90 -6.51
C LEU A 13 11.12 -16.93 -7.49
N SER A 14 9.82 -17.19 -7.48
CA SER A 14 9.14 -18.12 -8.38
C SER A 14 9.06 -17.61 -9.82
N GLU A 15 9.03 -16.30 -10.01
CA GLU A 15 9.08 -15.68 -11.35
C GLU A 15 10.50 -15.69 -11.91
N ASN A 16 11.50 -15.41 -11.06
CA ASN A 16 12.91 -15.45 -11.44
C ASN A 16 13.45 -16.88 -11.60
N THR A 17 12.85 -17.84 -10.90
CA THR A 17 13.25 -19.25 -10.92
C THR A 17 12.14 -20.07 -11.56
N ARG A 18 12.36 -20.58 -12.78
CA ARG A 18 11.42 -21.33 -13.65
C ARG A 18 10.85 -22.65 -13.07
N TYR A 19 10.83 -22.84 -11.75
CA TYR A 19 10.48 -24.07 -11.06
C TYR A 19 9.00 -24.19 -10.68
N VAL A 20 8.26 -23.07 -10.56
CA VAL A 20 6.85 -23.09 -10.15
C VAL A 20 6.04 -22.09 -11.00
N THR A 21 5.47 -22.57 -12.11
CA THR A 21 4.50 -21.81 -12.90
C THR A 21 3.15 -21.85 -12.20
N VAL A 22 2.86 -20.86 -11.35
CA VAL A 22 1.53 -20.66 -10.75
C VAL A 22 0.64 -19.93 -11.76
N PRO A 23 -0.60 -20.39 -12.02
CA PRO A 23 -1.54 -19.67 -12.88
C PRO A 23 -1.81 -18.25 -12.34
N GLU A 24 -1.89 -17.26 -13.24
CA GLU A 24 -2.14 -15.84 -12.92
C GLU A 24 -3.36 -15.64 -12.00
N GLY A 25 -4.45 -16.37 -12.24
CA GLY A 25 -5.65 -16.32 -11.40
C GLY A 25 -5.42 -16.88 -9.98
N ALA A 26 -4.56 -17.88 -9.83
CA ALA A 26 -4.23 -18.43 -8.51
C ALA A 26 -3.37 -17.45 -7.70
N LEU A 27 -2.47 -16.70 -8.37
CA LEU A 27 -1.70 -15.63 -7.71
C LEU A 27 -2.62 -14.54 -7.15
N CYS A 28 -3.60 -14.07 -7.94
CA CYS A 28 -4.55 -13.06 -7.48
C CYS A 28 -5.37 -13.52 -6.26
N PHE A 29 -5.80 -14.79 -6.25
CA PHE A 29 -6.47 -15.37 -5.09
C PHE A 29 -5.58 -15.40 -3.85
N ILE A 30 -4.31 -15.80 -3.99
CA ILE A 30 -3.41 -15.87 -2.85
C ILE A 30 -3.07 -14.46 -2.34
N PHE A 31 -2.86 -13.48 -3.23
CA PHE A 31 -2.71 -12.08 -2.83
C PHE A 31 -3.94 -11.57 -2.08
N SER A 32 -5.14 -11.85 -2.59
CA SER A 32 -6.40 -11.48 -1.92
C SER A 32 -6.51 -12.12 -0.54
N THR A 33 -6.14 -13.40 -0.39
CA THR A 33 -6.12 -14.09 0.91
C THR A 33 -5.09 -13.46 1.86
N ALA A 34 -3.88 -13.16 1.38
CA ALA A 34 -2.84 -12.52 2.18
C ALA A 34 -3.28 -11.14 2.70
N PHE A 35 -3.86 -10.30 1.83
CA PHE A 35 -4.42 -9.01 2.24
C PHE A 35 -5.61 -9.16 3.19
N SER A 36 -6.44 -10.20 3.02
CA SER A 36 -7.56 -10.48 3.92
C SER A 36 -7.09 -10.89 5.32
N THR A 37 -6.06 -11.74 5.42
CA THR A 37 -5.43 -12.09 6.72
C THR A 37 -4.84 -10.86 7.39
N GLU A 38 -4.19 -10.00 6.60
CA GLU A 38 -3.62 -8.75 7.10
C GLU A 38 -4.70 -7.78 7.59
N TYR A 39 -5.81 -7.64 6.86
CA TYR A 39 -6.95 -6.84 7.28
C TYR A 39 -7.51 -7.30 8.63
N ILE A 40 -7.67 -8.61 8.83
CA ILE A 40 -8.15 -9.16 10.10
C ILE A 40 -7.19 -8.84 11.24
N LEU A 41 -5.88 -8.97 11.02
CA LEU A 41 -4.86 -8.63 12.01
C LEU A 41 -4.95 -7.16 12.41
N PHE A 42 -5.02 -6.25 11.43
CA PHE A 42 -5.17 -4.83 11.71
C PHE A 42 -6.51 -4.49 12.33
N TYR A 43 -7.59 -5.18 11.98
CA TYR A 43 -8.89 -4.98 12.60
C TYR A 43 -8.82 -5.27 14.10
N TYR A 44 -8.28 -6.43 14.50
CA TYR A 44 -8.12 -6.76 15.93
C TYR A 44 -7.14 -5.82 16.64
N HIS A 45 -6.02 -5.48 15.99
CA HIS A 45 -5.05 -4.54 16.57
C HIS A 45 -5.59 -3.11 16.69
N SER A 46 -6.37 -2.65 15.71
CA SER A 46 -6.96 -1.32 15.72
C SER A 46 -8.08 -1.19 16.75
N THR A 47 -8.82 -2.25 17.05
CA THR A 47 -9.88 -2.22 18.09
C THR A 47 -9.33 -2.05 19.51
N THR A 48 -8.03 -2.25 19.73
CA THR A 48 -7.39 -2.06 21.03
C THR A 48 -6.84 -0.66 21.25
N HIS A 49 -6.80 0.20 20.21
CA HIS A 49 -6.21 1.53 20.28
C HIS A 49 -7.27 2.63 20.19
N ILE A 50 -7.17 3.64 21.05
CA ILE A 50 -8.10 4.78 21.12
C ILE A 50 -7.28 6.06 20.87
N GLY A 51 -7.76 6.94 19.98
CA GLY A 51 -7.11 8.22 19.63
C GLY A 51 -6.34 8.18 18.30
N LEU A 52 -5.23 8.94 18.23
CA LEU A 52 -4.45 9.16 16.99
C LEU A 52 -3.92 7.86 16.35
N GLU A 53 -3.47 6.90 17.15
CA GLU A 53 -3.02 5.59 16.65
C GLU A 53 -4.14 4.83 15.95
N GLY A 54 -5.36 4.88 16.50
CA GLY A 54 -6.56 4.33 15.89
C GLY A 54 -6.86 4.96 14.54
N TYR A 55 -6.69 6.29 14.40
CA TYR A 55 -6.93 6.99 13.14
C TYR A 55 -6.00 6.51 12.01
N TYR A 56 -4.70 6.38 12.27
CA TYR A 56 -3.74 5.85 11.28
C TYR A 56 -4.05 4.39 10.91
N HIS A 57 -4.46 3.57 11.88
CA HIS A 57 -4.86 2.19 11.63
C HIS A 57 -6.15 2.07 10.82
N ILE A 58 -7.12 2.97 11.03
CA ILE A 58 -8.35 3.03 10.22
C ILE A 58 -8.03 3.35 8.76
N LEU A 59 -7.15 4.34 8.51
CA LEU A 59 -6.69 4.69 7.16
C LEU A 59 -5.96 3.52 6.50
N LEU A 60 -5.10 2.84 7.26
CA LEU A 60 -4.41 1.64 6.79
C LEU A 60 -5.40 0.52 6.42
N GLY A 61 -6.41 0.26 7.26
CA GLY A 61 -7.46 -0.71 6.98
C GLY A 61 -8.32 -0.35 5.77
N PHE A 62 -8.49 0.95 5.46
CA PHE A 62 -9.10 1.40 4.22
C PHE A 62 -8.25 1.07 2.99
N LEU A 63 -6.94 1.32 3.03
CA LEU A 63 -6.02 0.99 1.94
C LEU A 63 -5.93 -0.52 1.66
N VAL A 64 -5.90 -1.35 2.71
CA VAL A 64 -5.90 -2.82 2.54
C VAL A 64 -7.19 -3.31 1.89
N ARG A 65 -8.35 -2.74 2.26
CA ARG A 65 -9.62 -3.05 1.59
C ARG A 65 -9.62 -2.68 0.12
N LEU A 66 -9.06 -1.51 -0.23
CA LEU A 66 -8.88 -1.12 -1.63
C LEU A 66 -7.97 -2.10 -2.38
N CYS A 67 -6.88 -2.56 -1.78
CA CYS A 67 -5.99 -3.57 -2.40
C CYS A 67 -6.74 -4.87 -2.69
N ILE A 68 -7.57 -5.35 -1.75
CA ILE A 68 -8.40 -6.56 -1.93
C ILE A 68 -9.34 -6.36 -3.12
N LEU A 69 -10.08 -5.25 -3.16
CA LEU A 69 -11.02 -4.94 -4.24
C LEU A 69 -10.33 -4.85 -5.61
N SER A 70 -9.19 -4.16 -5.69
CA SER A 70 -8.41 -4.04 -6.93
C SER A 70 -7.86 -5.39 -7.38
N THR A 71 -7.34 -6.21 -6.45
CA THR A 71 -6.81 -7.55 -6.77
C THR A 71 -7.91 -8.48 -7.29
N ILE A 72 -9.11 -8.44 -6.68
CA ILE A 72 -10.27 -9.20 -7.15
C ILE A 72 -10.72 -8.68 -8.52
N ALA A 73 -10.71 -7.35 -8.73
CA ALA A 73 -11.05 -6.76 -10.02
C ALA A 73 -10.06 -7.17 -11.12
N GLY A 74 -8.76 -7.23 -10.82
CA GLY A 74 -7.73 -7.75 -11.74
C GLY A 74 -7.93 -9.23 -12.07
N ALA A 75 -8.32 -10.04 -11.08
CA ALA A 75 -8.66 -11.45 -11.31
C ALA A 75 -9.88 -11.64 -12.23
N LEU A 76 -10.87 -10.74 -12.13
CA LEU A 76 -12.09 -10.77 -12.95
C LEU A 76 -11.88 -10.20 -14.35
N LEU A 77 -10.93 -9.26 -14.51
CA LEU A 77 -10.63 -8.56 -15.76
C LEU A 77 -9.12 -8.63 -16.10
N PRO A 78 -8.55 -9.83 -16.32
CA PRO A 78 -7.11 -10.03 -16.51
C PRO A 78 -6.55 -9.41 -17.81
N THR A 79 -7.40 -8.87 -18.67
CA THR A 79 -7.00 -8.25 -19.95
C THR A 79 -6.93 -6.73 -19.89
N SER A 80 -7.26 -6.13 -18.74
CA SER A 80 -7.35 -4.67 -18.60
C SER A 80 -6.09 -4.09 -17.95
N PHE A 81 -5.14 -3.63 -18.76
CA PHE A 81 -3.98 -2.84 -18.32
C PHE A 81 -4.28 -1.77 -17.25
N PRO A 82 -5.36 -0.96 -17.34
CA PRO A 82 -5.65 0.03 -16.30
C PRO A 82 -6.02 -0.58 -14.94
N VAL A 83 -6.59 -1.79 -14.91
CA VAL A 83 -6.97 -2.49 -13.68
C VAL A 83 -5.73 -3.01 -12.96
N ASP A 84 -4.78 -3.57 -13.70
CA ASP A 84 -3.50 -4.02 -13.15
C ASP A 84 -2.66 -2.85 -12.65
N LEU A 85 -2.65 -1.74 -13.41
CA LEU A 85 -1.98 -0.51 -12.99
C LEU A 85 -2.60 0.07 -11.70
N CYS A 86 -3.93 0.08 -11.61
CA CYS A 86 -4.64 0.51 -10.40
C CYS A 86 -4.29 -0.38 -9.19
N SER A 87 -4.25 -1.70 -9.40
CA SER A 87 -3.86 -2.66 -8.36
C SER A 87 -2.44 -2.38 -7.86
N SER A 88 -1.48 -2.21 -8.77
CA SER A 88 -0.10 -1.86 -8.44
C SER A 88 0.02 -0.54 -7.67
N ILE A 89 -0.71 0.50 -8.08
CA ILE A 89 -0.77 1.79 -7.37
C ILE A 89 -1.28 1.61 -5.95
N THR A 90 -2.38 0.87 -5.76
CA THR A 90 -2.98 0.66 -4.43
C THR A 90 -2.06 -0.13 -3.50
N ILE A 91 -1.40 -1.17 -4.02
CA ILE A 91 -0.42 -1.97 -3.26
C ILE A 91 0.79 -1.12 -2.86
N THR A 92 1.33 -0.32 -3.78
CA THR A 92 2.45 0.58 -3.49
C THR A 92 2.07 1.60 -2.41
N LEU A 93 0.88 2.18 -2.52
CA LEU A 93 0.38 3.15 -1.54
C LEU A 93 0.18 2.52 -0.16
N GLN A 94 -0.36 1.30 -0.10
CA GLN A 94 -0.51 0.53 1.15
C GLN A 94 0.87 0.28 1.80
N GLY A 95 1.88 -0.10 1.02
CA GLY A 95 3.24 -0.31 1.53
C GLY A 95 3.90 0.97 2.08
N ILE A 96 3.75 2.09 1.36
CA ILE A 96 4.26 3.39 1.80
C ILE A 96 3.57 3.82 3.11
N TRP A 97 2.25 3.66 3.18
CA TRP A 97 1.47 4.05 4.36
C TRP A 97 1.84 3.25 5.60
N LEU A 98 2.11 1.95 5.45
CA LEU A 98 2.61 1.11 6.53
C LEU A 98 3.94 1.61 7.08
N TYR A 99 4.87 1.92 6.18
CA TYR A 99 6.19 2.39 6.56
C TYR A 99 6.09 3.76 7.27
N GLN A 100 5.29 4.68 6.74
CA GLN A 100 5.04 5.98 7.37
C GLN A 100 4.40 5.82 8.75
N THR A 101 3.35 5.01 8.87
CA THR A 101 2.67 4.75 10.13
C THR A 101 3.65 4.23 11.18
N ALA A 102 4.51 3.27 10.82
CA ALA A 102 5.54 2.76 11.72
C ALA A 102 6.52 3.85 12.17
N PHE A 103 6.98 4.71 11.25
CA PHE A 103 7.95 5.77 11.56
C PHE A 103 7.35 6.93 12.35
N VAL A 104 6.07 7.26 12.12
CA VAL A 104 5.35 8.35 12.81
C VAL A 104 4.96 7.92 14.22
N LEU A 105 4.46 6.70 14.41
CA LEU A 105 4.02 6.23 15.73
C LEU A 105 5.18 5.72 16.60
N TYR A 106 6.12 4.98 16.01
CA TYR A 106 7.17 4.26 16.74
C TYR A 106 8.58 4.78 16.44
N GLY A 107 8.71 5.77 15.56
CA GLY A 107 9.99 6.36 15.16
C GLY A 107 10.24 7.76 15.73
N PRO A 108 11.32 8.42 15.29
CA PRO A 108 11.74 9.74 15.79
C PRO A 108 10.82 10.88 15.32
N MET A 109 9.86 10.60 14.45
CA MET A 109 8.88 11.57 13.94
C MET A 109 7.58 11.57 14.75
N LEU A 110 7.64 11.09 16.00
CA LEU A 110 6.52 11.19 16.93
C LEU A 110 6.12 12.66 17.12
N LEU A 111 4.82 12.94 16.98
CA LEU A 111 4.29 14.30 17.06
C LEU A 111 4.64 14.95 18.41
N ALA A 112 5.17 16.17 18.37
CA ALA A 112 5.46 16.94 19.57
C ALA A 112 4.17 17.22 20.35
N GLY A 113 3.96 16.52 21.46
CA GLY A 113 2.74 16.61 22.28
C GLY A 113 2.01 15.28 22.51
N CYS A 114 2.40 14.21 21.80
CA CYS A 114 1.95 12.85 22.08
C CYS A 114 3.11 12.04 22.68
N THR A 115 2.82 11.29 23.74
CA THR A 115 3.82 10.49 24.45
C THR A 115 3.41 9.03 24.40
N MET A 116 4.37 8.15 24.15
CA MET A 116 4.15 6.72 24.31
C MET A 116 4.24 6.39 25.80
N ARG A 117 3.12 6.01 26.41
CA ARG A 117 3.06 5.55 27.80
C ARG A 117 2.49 4.14 27.80
N ASP A 118 3.26 3.18 28.32
CA ASP A 118 2.85 1.77 28.39
C ASP A 118 2.40 1.16 27.03
N ASN A 119 3.14 1.46 25.95
CA ASN A 119 2.83 1.06 24.56
C ASN A 119 1.52 1.63 23.99
N ILE A 120 0.94 2.66 24.63
CA ILE A 120 -0.24 3.37 24.13
C ILE A 120 0.18 4.81 23.84
N ILE A 121 -0.09 5.29 22.62
CA ILE A 121 0.16 6.69 22.26
C ILE A 121 -0.97 7.54 22.83
N THR A 122 -0.65 8.36 23.83
CA THR A 122 -1.59 9.30 24.43
C THR A 122 -1.17 10.72 24.10
N CYS A 123 -2.09 11.48 23.50
CA CYS A 123 -1.90 12.90 23.24
C CYS A 123 -2.47 13.71 24.41
N HIS A 124 -1.74 14.74 24.84
CA HIS A 124 -2.08 15.51 26.05
C HIS A 124 -3.35 16.38 25.87
N SER A 125 -3.78 16.65 24.64
CA SER A 125 -4.92 17.52 24.35
C SER A 125 -5.69 17.12 23.08
N ASN A 126 -6.97 17.47 23.00
CA ASN A 126 -7.80 17.23 21.82
C ASN A 126 -7.29 18.02 20.59
N GLU A 127 -6.69 19.20 20.81
CA GLU A 127 -6.05 20.02 19.76
C GLU A 127 -4.86 19.29 19.12
N SER A 128 -4.02 18.61 19.91
CA SER A 128 -2.91 17.81 19.39
C SER A 128 -3.37 16.58 18.60
N GLU A 129 -4.54 16.03 18.93
CA GLU A 129 -5.14 14.93 18.18
C GLU A 129 -5.62 15.42 16.80
N ILE A 130 -6.36 16.52 16.75
CA ILE A 130 -6.83 17.14 15.49
C ILE A 130 -5.65 17.51 14.58
N HIS A 131 -4.57 18.08 15.14
CA HIS A 131 -3.36 18.37 14.37
C HIS A 131 -2.69 17.11 13.83
N GLY A 132 -2.68 16.02 14.61
CA GLY A 132 -2.15 14.73 14.17
C GLY A 132 -2.99 14.11 13.03
N GLU A 133 -4.32 14.20 13.11
CA GLU A 133 -5.22 13.74 12.05
C GLU A 133 -5.06 14.57 10.77
N LEU A 134 -4.92 15.89 10.90
CA LEU A 134 -4.66 16.76 9.75
C LEU A 134 -3.33 16.43 9.08
N LEU A 135 -2.28 16.19 9.88
CA LEU A 135 -0.98 15.77 9.35
C LEU A 135 -1.08 14.42 8.65
N ALA A 136 -1.82 13.46 9.21
CA ALA A 136 -2.05 12.15 8.61
C ALA A 136 -2.70 12.29 7.22
N ASN A 137 -3.74 13.12 7.11
CA ASN A 137 -4.39 13.40 5.84
C ASN A 137 -3.41 14.03 4.83
N PHE A 138 -2.62 15.01 5.26
CA PHE A 138 -1.62 15.64 4.40
C PHE A 138 -0.58 14.63 3.91
N GLN A 139 -0.08 13.76 4.79
CA GLN A 139 0.84 12.67 4.43
C GLN A 139 0.22 11.71 3.42
N LEU A 140 -1.06 11.36 3.59
CA LEU A 140 -1.78 10.48 2.67
C LEU A 140 -1.92 11.12 1.29
N PHE A 141 -2.35 12.38 1.22
CA PHE A 141 -2.46 13.11 -0.05
C PHE A 141 -1.11 13.25 -0.75
N PHE A 142 -0.06 13.54 0.01
CA PHE A 142 1.30 13.61 -0.52
C PHE A 142 1.76 12.26 -1.08
N ALA A 143 1.52 11.16 -0.35
CA ALA A 143 1.86 9.82 -0.82
C ALA A 143 1.09 9.44 -2.10
N VAL A 144 -0.21 9.74 -2.15
CA VAL A 144 -1.04 9.55 -3.36
C VAL A 144 -0.46 10.33 -4.54
N LEU A 145 -0.11 11.61 -4.34
CA LEU A 145 0.46 12.44 -5.40
C LEU A 145 1.79 11.88 -5.90
N VAL A 146 2.69 11.48 -5.00
CA VAL A 146 3.99 10.89 -5.36
C VAL A 146 3.81 9.61 -6.19
N VAL A 147 2.88 8.73 -5.79
CA VAL A 147 2.61 7.50 -6.54
C VAL A 147 2.01 7.81 -7.91
N LEU A 148 1.05 8.72 -8.01
CA LEU A 148 0.43 9.10 -9.30
C LEU A 148 1.44 9.76 -10.25
N VAL A 149 2.25 10.70 -9.74
CA VAL A 149 3.31 11.35 -10.53
C VAL A 149 4.36 10.32 -10.93
N GLY A 150 4.78 9.44 -10.03
CA GLY A 150 5.71 8.35 -10.32
C GLY A 150 5.20 7.43 -11.43
N THR A 151 3.94 7.02 -11.37
CA THR A 151 3.32 6.17 -12.38
C THR A 151 3.21 6.88 -13.73
N THR A 152 2.71 8.11 -13.76
CA THR A 152 2.57 8.88 -15.01
C THR A 152 3.92 9.23 -15.63
N ALA A 153 4.93 9.57 -14.82
CA ALA A 153 6.29 9.81 -15.28
C ALA A 153 6.93 8.53 -15.81
N SER A 154 6.74 7.39 -15.15
CA SER A 154 7.24 6.09 -15.60
C SER A 154 6.59 5.67 -16.92
N TYR A 155 5.27 5.85 -17.04
CA TYR A 155 4.53 5.60 -18.27
C TYR A 155 4.98 6.53 -19.41
N GLY A 156 5.11 7.83 -19.14
CA GLY A 156 5.61 8.81 -20.11
C GLY A 156 7.05 8.53 -20.55
N PHE A 157 7.92 8.13 -19.61
CA PHE A 157 9.29 7.72 -19.90
C PHE A 157 9.32 6.47 -20.78
N ALA A 158 8.53 5.44 -20.44
CA ALA A 158 8.40 4.24 -21.26
C ALA A 158 7.87 4.57 -22.66
N ALA A 159 6.82 5.37 -22.77
CA ALA A 159 6.28 5.81 -24.06
C ALA A 159 7.32 6.58 -24.89
N SER A 160 8.10 7.47 -24.27
CA SER A 160 9.17 8.22 -24.95
C SER A 160 10.31 7.34 -25.45
N ARG A 161 10.59 6.22 -24.76
CA ARG A 161 11.69 5.31 -25.13
C ARG A 161 11.24 4.27 -26.13
N TYR A 162 10.06 3.69 -25.97
CA TYR A 162 9.54 2.61 -26.81
C TYR A 162 8.73 3.09 -28.02
N GLY A 163 8.02 4.22 -27.92
CA GLY A 163 7.30 4.81 -29.05
C GLY A 163 8.23 5.31 -30.17
N ASN A 164 9.47 5.68 -29.83
CA ASN A 164 10.50 6.03 -30.80
C ASN A 164 11.08 4.84 -31.57
N PHE A 165 10.83 3.58 -31.16
CA PHE A 165 11.30 2.40 -31.91
C PHE A 165 10.32 1.95 -32.99
N GLU A 166 9.02 2.24 -32.85
CA GLU A 166 8.03 1.93 -33.90
C GLU A 166 8.15 2.85 -35.13
N GLU A 167 8.70 4.06 -34.98
CA GLU A 167 8.89 5.00 -36.10
C GLU A 167 10.20 4.76 -36.88
N VAL A 168 11.09 3.85 -36.41
CA VAL A 168 12.42 3.56 -37.01
C VAL A 168 12.49 2.15 -37.60
N ALA A 169 11.36 1.53 -37.93
CA ALA A 169 11.33 0.36 -38.81
C ALA A 169 11.11 0.81 -40.26
N PRO A 170 12.16 1.05 -41.08
CA PRO A 170 11.97 1.27 -42.50
C PRO A 170 11.56 -0.04 -43.18
N ASN A 171 10.62 0.08 -44.13
CA ASN A 171 10.21 -0.95 -45.08
C ASN A 171 11.39 -1.59 -45.82
#